data_AF-A0AAW5MKK3-F1
#
_entry.id   AF-A0AAW5MKK3-F1
#
_cell.length_a   1.000
_cell.length_b   1.000
_cell.length_c   1.000
_cell.angle_alpha   90.00
_cell.angle_beta   90.00
_cell.angle_gamma   90.00
#
_symmetry.space_group_name_H-M   'P 1'
#
loop_
_entity.id
_entity.type
_entity.pdbx_description
1 polymer ?
#
loop_
_entity_poly.entity_id
_entity_poly.type
_entity_poly.pdbx_seq_one_letter_code
_entity_poly.pdbx_strand_id
1 'polypeptide(L)'
;MRAPEPVSKLTKHWEVAQEEFNTSGSDAKRNRNITQELLALGAIRAVYWLAVGSAELALAKEIAEWWAECEPLHGLGETIK
;
A
#
# COMPACT_ATOMS: atom_id res chain seq x y z
N MET A 1 -17.89 -26.65 -8.05
CA MET A 1 -17.31 -25.30 -8.03
C MET A 1 -16.96 -24.98 -6.58
N ARG A 2 -15.69 -24.68 -6.29
CA ARG A 2 -15.26 -24.25 -4.94
C ARG A 2 -15.66 -22.78 -4.79
N ALA A 3 -16.30 -22.41 -3.68
CA ALA A 3 -16.55 -21.00 -3.38
C ALA A 3 -15.20 -20.27 -3.32
N PRO A 4 -15.09 -19.03 -3.86
CA PRO A 4 -13.86 -18.26 -3.76
C PRO A 4 -13.50 -18.10 -2.28
N GLU A 5 -12.22 -18.30 -1.95
CA GLU A 5 -11.76 -18.12 -0.58
C GLU A 5 -12.06 -16.68 -0.12
N PRO A 6 -12.51 -16.49 1.13
CA PRO A 6 -12.84 -15.16 1.61
C PRO A 6 -11.59 -14.27 1.55
N VAL A 7 -11.70 -13.19 0.79
CA VAL A 7 -10.63 -12.17 0.67
C VAL A 7 -10.37 -11.58 2.05
N SER A 8 -9.11 -11.57 2.48
CA SER A 8 -8.70 -10.99 3.75
C SER A 8 -9.14 -9.54 3.86
N LYS A 9 -9.50 -9.10 5.06
CA LYS A 9 -9.79 -7.69 5.32
C LYS A 9 -8.57 -6.82 5.06
N LEU A 10 -7.36 -7.33 5.30
CA LEU A 10 -6.12 -6.60 5.05
C LEU A 10 -5.89 -6.39 3.55
N THR A 11 -6.23 -7.38 2.70
CA THR A 11 -6.19 -7.21 1.24
C THR A 11 -7.10 -6.09 0.77
N LYS A 12 -8.31 -5.97 1.32
CA LYS A 12 -9.21 -4.85 0.99
C LYS A 12 -8.68 -3.50 1.45
N HIS A 13 -8.08 -3.44 2.63
CA HIS A 13 -7.45 -2.22 3.12
C HIS A 13 -6.24 -1.82 2.28
N TRP A 14 -5.48 -2.80 1.80
CA TRP A 14 -4.40 -2.59 0.84
C TRP A 14 -4.92 -1.98 -0.48
N GLU A 15 -5.94 -2.59 -1.10
CA GLU A 15 -6.54 -2.11 -2.35
C GLU A 15 -7.00 -0.64 -2.24
N VAL A 16 -7.71 -0.30 -1.15
CA VAL A 16 -8.19 1.07 -0.91
C VAL A 16 -7.03 2.04 -0.71
N ALA A 17 -6.02 1.68 0.08
CA ALA A 17 -4.89 2.56 0.34
C ALA A 17 -4.05 2.80 -0.94
N GLN A 18 -3.92 1.78 -1.79
CA GLN A 18 -3.26 1.92 -3.08
C GLN A 18 -4.05 2.84 -4.03
N GLU A 19 -5.39 2.72 -4.06
CA GLU A 19 -6.25 3.63 -4.82
C GLU A 19 -6.16 5.08 -4.33
N GLU A 20 -6.13 5.30 -3.01
CA GLU A 20 -5.95 6.63 -2.42
C GLU A 20 -4.59 7.25 -2.78
N PHE A 21 -3.53 6.43 -2.83
CA PHE A 21 -2.22 6.87 -3.30
C PHE A 21 -2.26 7.27 -4.78
N ASN A 22 -2.83 6.42 -5.63
CA ASN A 22 -2.92 6.69 -7.08
C ASN A 22 -3.75 7.97 -7.37
N THR A 23 -4.85 8.16 -6.67
CA THR A 23 -5.73 9.33 -6.82
C THR A 23 -5.16 10.61 -6.23
N SER A 24 -4.12 10.54 -5.40
CA SER A 24 -3.41 11.71 -4.88
C SER A 24 -2.66 12.53 -5.95
N GLY A 25 -2.61 12.02 -7.19
CA GLY A 25 -2.06 12.76 -8.32
C GLY A 25 -0.53 12.69 -8.43
N SER A 26 0.07 11.57 -7.99
CA SER A 26 1.51 11.24 -8.02
C SER A 26 2.19 11.44 -9.39
N ASP A 27 1.43 11.71 -10.45
CA ASP A 27 1.94 12.09 -11.76
C ASP A 27 2.70 13.44 -11.75
N ALA A 28 3.75 13.50 -12.57
CA ALA A 28 4.71 14.59 -12.72
C ALA A 28 4.13 15.99 -13.06
N LYS A 29 2.81 16.14 -13.22
CA LYS A 29 2.11 17.38 -13.61
C LYS A 29 1.79 18.35 -12.46
N ARG A 30 2.42 18.20 -11.29
CA ARG A 30 2.43 19.19 -10.18
C ARG A 30 1.09 19.47 -9.47
N ASN A 31 0.04 18.66 -9.66
CA ASN A 31 -1.19 18.76 -8.86
C ASN A 31 -1.28 17.64 -7.82
N ARG A 32 -0.18 17.43 -7.06
CA ARG A 32 -0.12 16.41 -6.00
C ARG A 32 -0.86 16.87 -4.77
N ASN A 33 -1.84 16.10 -4.34
CA ASN A 33 -2.43 16.22 -3.02
C ASN A 33 -1.52 15.54 -1.99
N ILE A 34 -0.48 16.27 -1.56
CA ILE A 34 0.55 15.76 -0.64
C ILE A 34 -0.04 15.21 0.66
N THR A 35 -1.11 15.83 1.18
CA THR A 35 -1.78 15.34 2.39
C THR A 35 -2.38 13.96 2.17
N GLN A 36 -3.08 13.77 1.06
CA GLN A 36 -3.67 12.48 0.70
C GLN A 36 -2.60 11.42 0.41
N GLU A 37 -1.52 11.80 -0.29
CA GLU A 37 -0.38 10.92 -0.56
C GLU A 37 0.25 10.39 0.74
N LEU A 38 0.54 11.29 1.70
CA LEU A 38 1.13 10.91 2.99
C LEU A 38 0.19 10.05 3.85
N LEU A 39 -1.12 10.33 3.82
CA LEU A 39 -2.12 9.52 4.53
C LEU A 39 -2.19 8.11 3.94
N ALA A 40 -2.22 8.00 2.60
CA ALA A 40 -2.23 6.72 1.91
C ALA A 40 -0.95 5.91 2.21
N LEU A 41 0.23 6.53 2.13
CA LEU A 41 1.51 5.88 2.49
C LEU A 41 1.55 5.44 3.95
N GLY A 42 1.00 6.24 4.86
CA GLY A 42 0.84 5.87 6.27
C GLY A 42 -0.06 4.64 6.46
N ALA A 43 -1.18 4.59 5.73
CA ALA A 43 -2.10 3.45 5.74
C ALA A 43 -1.43 2.19 5.16
N ILE A 44 -0.74 2.30 4.02
CA ILE A 44 0.01 1.19 3.40
C ILE A 44 1.03 0.60 4.38
N ARG A 45 1.80 1.46 5.05
CA ARG A 45 2.77 1.01 6.06
C ARG A 45 2.10 0.31 7.25
N ALA A 46 0.94 0.78 7.70
CA ALA A 46 0.19 0.11 8.75
C ALA A 46 -0.33 -1.27 8.30
N VAL A 47 -0.86 -1.38 7.07
CA VAL A 47 -1.34 -2.65 6.51
C VAL A 47 -0.20 -3.66 6.38
N TYR A 48 0.99 -3.24 5.95
CA TYR A 48 2.16 -4.11 5.92
C TYR A 48 2.47 -4.72 7.30
N TRP A 49 2.61 -3.90 8.34
CA TRP A 49 2.94 -4.41 9.67
C TRP A 49 1.82 -5.27 10.27
N LEU A 50 0.56 -4.97 9.94
CA LEU A 50 -0.58 -5.82 10.31
C LEU A 50 -0.54 -7.17 9.58
N ALA A 51 -0.19 -7.18 8.29
CA ALA A 51 -0.06 -8.41 7.50
C ALA A 51 1.08 -9.29 8.03
N VAL A 52 2.23 -8.69 8.36
CA VAL A 52 3.35 -9.39 9.04
C VAL A 52 2.89 -9.97 10.38
N GLY A 53 2.23 -9.16 11.23
CA GLY A 53 1.73 -9.60 12.54
C GLY A 53 0.64 -10.68 12.47
N SER A 54 -0.11 -10.73 11.37
CA SER A 54 -1.18 -11.71 11.13
C SER A 54 -0.72 -12.94 10.33
N ALA A 55 0.59 -13.04 10.04
CA ALA A 55 1.19 -14.08 9.21
C ALA A 55 0.64 -14.15 7.77
N GLU A 56 0.06 -13.06 7.26
CA GLU A 56 -0.38 -12.91 5.87
C GLU A 56 0.81 -12.52 4.97
N LEU A 57 1.82 -13.40 4.90
CA LEU A 57 3.13 -13.08 4.30
C LEU A 57 3.08 -12.80 2.80
N ALA A 58 2.11 -13.38 2.09
CA ALA A 58 1.90 -13.09 0.66
C ALA A 58 1.54 -11.60 0.45
N LEU A 59 0.62 -11.08 1.26
CA LEU A 59 0.22 -9.67 1.22
C LEU A 59 1.35 -8.76 1.70
N ALA A 60 2.03 -9.13 2.79
CA ALA A 60 3.18 -8.35 3.28
C ALA A 60 4.27 -8.21 2.22
N LYS A 61 4.54 -9.30 1.48
CA LYS A 61 5.50 -9.30 0.37
C LYS A 61 5.04 -8.40 -0.79
N GLU A 62 3.78 -8.51 -1.21
CA GLU A 62 3.22 -7.65 -2.26
C GLU A 62 3.37 -6.16 -1.91
N ILE A 63 3.09 -5.78 -0.67
CA ILE A 63 3.23 -4.40 -0.21
C ILE A 63 4.70 -3.97 -0.19
N ALA A 64 5.62 -4.85 0.23
CA ALA A 64 7.04 -4.55 0.25
C ALA A 64 7.62 -4.35 -1.16
N GLU A 65 7.22 -5.20 -2.12
CA GLU A 65 7.58 -5.07 -3.53
C GLU A 65 7.07 -3.74 -4.10
N TRP A 66 5.78 -3.43 -3.89
CA TRP A 66 5.20 -2.16 -4.31
C TRP A 66 5.89 -0.94 -3.69
N TRP A 67 6.22 -1.00 -2.39
CA TRP A 67 6.91 0.10 -1.70
C TRP A 67 8.29 0.35 -2.29
N ALA A 68 9.04 -0.72 -2.63
CA ALA A 68 10.34 -0.59 -3.27
C ALA A 68 10.22 0.03 -4.68
N GLU A 69 9.20 -0.34 -5.45
CA GLU A 69 8.94 0.23 -6.78
C GLU A 69 8.54 1.71 -6.70
N CYS A 70 7.77 2.09 -5.66
CA CYS A 70 7.29 3.46 -5.46
C CYS A 70 8.25 4.36 -4.67
N GLU A 71 9.37 3.84 -4.15
CA GLU A 71 10.37 4.60 -3.39
C GLU A 71 10.81 5.89 -4.10
N PRO A 72 11.10 5.89 -5.41
CA PRO A 72 11.48 7.11 -6.14
C PRO A 72 10.36 8.17 -6.20
N LEU A 73 9.11 7.77 -5.99
CA LEU A 73 7.95 8.66 -6.04
C LEU A 73 7.70 9.33 -4.69
N HIS A 74 7.74 8.54 -3.60
CA HIS A 74 7.39 9.02 -2.27
C HIS A 74 8.60 9.42 -1.41
N GLY A 75 9.81 8.95 -1.71
CA GLY A 75 11.06 9.36 -1.05
C GLY A 75 11.13 9.10 0.46
N LEU A 76 10.45 8.05 0.94
CA LEU A 76 10.40 7.68 2.37
C LEU A 76 11.40 6.59 2.75
N GLY A 77 12.27 6.19 1.81
CA GLY A 77 13.28 5.14 2.01
C GLY A 77 12.70 3.74 2.22
N GLU A 78 13.57 2.77 2.53
CA GLU A 78 13.26 1.33 2.61
C GLU A 78 12.63 0.90 3.96
N THR A 79 11.62 1.62 4.44
CA THR A 79 11.01 1.36 5.75
C THR A 79 10.18 0.06 5.79
N ILE A 80 9.86 -0.49 4.62
CA ILE A 80 9.12 -1.75 4.40
C ILE A 80 10.03 -2.69 3.59
N LYS A 81 10.12 -3.98 3.97
CA LYS A 81 11.00 -5.00 3.37
C LYS A 81 10.39 -6.40 3.33
#